data_AF-A0A8I2FXS0-F1
#
_entry.id   AF-A0A8I2FXS0-F1
#
_cell.length_a   1.000
_cell.length_b   1.000
_cell.length_c   1.000
_cell.angle_alpha   90.00
_cell.angle_beta   90.00
_cell.angle_gamma   90.00
#
_symmetry.space_group_name_H-M   'P 1'
#
loop_
_entity.id
_entity.type
_entity.pdbx_description
1 polymer ?
#
loop_
_entity_poly.entity_id
_entity_poly.type
_entity_poly.pdbx_seq_one_letter_code
_entity_poly.pdbx_strand_id
1 'polypeptide(L)'
;PRILYLAVPALIIIILVLPNSVKNRIVSTFDINNATNKDRFYMVVTGIDIFKNHPLTGVGPDNVKKVYDRYKPPEAELSNPHLHNNFLQVLAERGIFALICLVAAFVFIIIQLIKKIKNSIGLEKTIAAGALFVFIGFLVSGLFEYNFGDSEIKFLLFYFLGIPFIGLTNEKKMPQRHKDTNDVLVAKKGEQP
;
A
#
# COMPACT_ATOMS: atom_id res chain seq x y z
N PRO A 1 -8.40 -13.84 -14.88
CA PRO A 1 -9.09 -12.69 -15.50
C PRO A 1 -8.42 -12.28 -16.82
N ARG A 2 -9.14 -12.36 -17.95
CA ARG A 2 -8.62 -12.10 -19.31
C ARG A 2 -8.04 -10.68 -19.49
N ILE A 3 -8.45 -9.74 -18.65
CA ILE A 3 -7.95 -8.35 -18.57
C ILE A 3 -6.44 -8.26 -18.24
N LEU A 4 -5.86 -9.23 -17.53
CA LEU A 4 -4.44 -9.20 -17.19
C LEU A 4 -3.54 -9.38 -18.43
N TYR A 5 -4.01 -10.11 -19.45
CA TYR A 5 -3.30 -10.28 -20.72
C TYR A 5 -3.27 -9.01 -21.56
N LEU A 6 -4.22 -8.09 -21.34
CA LEU A 6 -4.28 -6.79 -22.03
C LEU A 6 -3.44 -5.71 -21.32
N ALA A 7 -3.11 -5.91 -20.04
CA ALA A 7 -2.37 -4.92 -19.26
C ALA A 7 -0.94 -4.72 -19.76
N VAL A 8 -0.24 -5.79 -20.14
CA VAL A 8 1.13 -5.73 -20.67
C VAL A 8 1.21 -5.01 -22.02
N PRO A 9 0.41 -5.36 -23.06
CA PRO A 9 0.41 -4.61 -24.31
C PRO A 9 -0.09 -3.17 -24.14
N ALA A 10 -1.05 -2.91 -23.26
CA ALA A 10 -1.48 -1.54 -22.95
C ALA A 10 -0.34 -0.71 -22.33
N LEU A 11 0.43 -1.29 -21.40
CA LEU A 11 1.59 -0.64 -20.80
C LEU A 11 2.68 -0.33 -21.84
N ILE A 12 2.90 -1.24 -22.79
CA ILE A 12 3.87 -1.05 -23.89
C ILE A 12 3.41 0.09 -24.83
N ILE A 13 2.13 0.11 -25.21
CA ILE A 13 1.56 1.18 -26.05
C ILE A 13 1.67 2.53 -25.34
N ILE A 14 1.36 2.58 -24.04
CA ILE A 14 1.52 3.78 -23.21
C ILE A 14 2.97 4.27 -23.30
N ILE A 15 3.97 3.40 -23.08
CA ILE A 15 5.39 3.76 -23.11
C ILE A 15 5.82 4.31 -24.48
N LEU A 16 5.31 3.75 -25.59
CA LEU A 16 5.65 4.21 -26.95
C LEU A 16 5.11 5.60 -27.26
N VAL A 17 3.89 5.91 -26.81
CA VAL A 17 3.19 7.18 -27.06
C VAL A 17 3.65 8.29 -26.11
N LEU A 18 4.43 7.99 -25.07
CA LEU A 18 4.92 8.98 -24.12
C LEU A 18 5.74 10.09 -24.80
N PRO A 19 5.49 11.37 -24.44
CA PRO A 19 6.31 12.50 -24.87
C PRO A 19 7.78 12.31 -24.50
N ASN A 20 8.68 12.89 -25.31
CA ASN A 20 10.12 12.79 -25.07
C ASN A 20 10.52 13.28 -23.67
N SER A 21 9.83 14.28 -23.11
CA SER A 21 10.05 14.74 -21.73
C SER A 21 9.78 13.66 -20.68
N VAL A 22 8.79 12.78 -20.89
CA VAL A 22 8.50 11.67 -19.98
C VAL A 22 9.50 10.53 -20.18
N LYS A 23 9.87 10.22 -21.42
CA LYS A 23 10.92 9.23 -21.72
C LYS A 23 12.27 9.64 -21.11
N ASN A 24 12.65 10.91 -21.26
CA ASN A 24 13.85 11.46 -20.64
C ASN A 24 13.79 11.41 -19.12
N ARG A 25 12.61 11.61 -18.52
CA ARG A 25 12.42 11.45 -17.07
C ARG A 25 12.53 10.01 -16.61
N ILE A 26 12.05 9.04 -17.39
CA ILE A 26 12.26 7.61 -17.13
C ILE A 26 13.76 7.30 -17.17
N VAL A 27 14.47 7.70 -18.22
CA VAL A 27 15.93 7.49 -18.35
C VAL A 27 16.68 8.17 -17.19
N SER A 28 16.34 9.41 -16.84
CA SER A 28 16.99 10.12 -15.74
C SER A 28 16.68 9.55 -14.36
N THR A 29 15.56 8.83 -14.22
CA THR A 29 15.21 8.12 -12.96
C THR A 29 16.16 6.93 -12.74
N PHE A 30 16.69 6.33 -13.80
CA PHE A 30 17.67 5.25 -13.70
C PHE A 30 19.13 5.73 -13.79
N ASP A 31 19.36 7.02 -14.06
CA ASP A 31 20.70 7.60 -14.06
C ASP A 31 21.15 7.91 -12.62
N ILE A 32 22.09 7.11 -12.12
CA ILE A 32 22.69 7.26 -10.78
C ILE A 32 23.48 8.57 -10.66
N ASN A 33 23.89 9.20 -11.78
CA ASN A 33 24.61 10.47 -11.76
C ASN A 33 23.71 11.70 -11.61
N ASN A 34 22.39 11.53 -11.71
CA ASN A 34 21.45 12.61 -11.46
C ASN A 34 21.52 13.05 -9.98
N ALA A 35 21.63 14.35 -9.75
CA ALA A 35 21.67 14.95 -8.41
C ALA A 35 20.52 14.46 -7.51
N THR A 36 19.31 14.27 -8.06
CA THR A 36 18.15 13.79 -7.30
C THR A 36 18.32 12.34 -6.83
N ASN A 37 18.92 11.48 -7.66
CA ASN A 37 19.14 10.08 -7.32
C ASN A 37 20.29 9.90 -6.32
N LYS A 38 21.34 10.71 -6.44
CA LYS A 38 22.41 10.80 -5.44
C LYS A 38 21.88 11.24 -4.08
N ASP A 39 21.04 12.26 -4.05
CA ASP A 39 20.44 12.74 -2.80
C ASP A 39 19.59 11.66 -2.11
N ARG A 40 18.76 10.94 -2.87
CA ARG A 40 18.00 9.78 -2.36
C ARG A 40 18.92 8.68 -1.80
N PHE A 41 20.03 8.41 -2.48
CA PHE A 41 21.03 7.47 -1.98
C PHE A 41 21.65 7.94 -0.67
N TYR A 42 22.03 9.22 -0.56
CA TYR A 42 22.57 9.79 0.67
C TYR A 42 21.56 9.78 1.81
N MET A 43 20.28 10.02 1.56
CA MET A 43 19.23 9.85 2.56
C MET A 43 19.15 8.40 3.07
N VAL A 44 19.30 7.41 2.18
CA VAL A 44 19.32 6.00 2.60
C VAL A 44 20.51 5.71 3.52
N VAL A 45 21.72 6.14 3.12
CA VAL A 45 22.93 5.98 3.93
C VAL A 45 22.78 6.67 5.28
N THR A 46 22.32 7.92 5.28
CA THR A 46 22.10 8.73 6.49
C THR A 46 21.12 8.04 7.45
N GLY A 47 19.99 7.54 6.94
CA GLY A 47 19.01 6.83 7.75
C GLY A 47 19.54 5.54 8.37
N ILE A 48 20.35 4.79 7.62
CA ILE A 48 21.02 3.58 8.11
C ILE A 48 22.01 3.95 9.23
N ASP A 49 22.78 5.02 9.08
CA ASP A 49 23.77 5.43 10.07
C ASP A 49 23.12 5.99 11.34
N ILE A 50 22.01 6.73 11.23
CA ILE A 50 21.17 7.10 12.39
C ILE A 50 20.71 5.84 13.12
N PHE A 51 20.17 4.85 12.39
CA PHE A 51 19.70 3.60 12.96
C PHE A 51 20.82 2.83 13.68
N LYS A 52 22.02 2.73 13.09
CA LYS A 52 23.16 2.05 13.73
C LYS A 52 23.54 2.69 15.08
N ASN A 53 23.40 4.01 15.20
CA ASN A 53 23.71 4.74 16.43
C ASN A 53 22.56 4.68 17.47
N HIS A 54 21.31 4.54 17.01
CA HIS A 54 20.12 4.51 17.87
C HIS A 54 19.15 3.35 17.51
N PRO A 55 19.58 2.08 17.60
CA PRO A 55 18.85 0.97 16.98
C PRO A 55 17.51 0.65 17.64
N LEU A 56 17.39 0.87 18.96
CA LEU A 56 16.21 0.44 19.71
C LEU A 56 15.08 1.47 19.65
N THR A 57 15.39 2.74 19.90
CA THR A 57 14.40 3.82 20.06
C THR A 57 14.45 4.87 18.96
N GLY A 58 15.48 4.84 18.10
CA GLY A 58 15.77 5.92 17.17
C GLY A 58 16.11 7.24 17.88
N VAL A 59 16.15 8.32 17.11
CA VAL A 59 16.44 9.69 17.58
C VAL A 59 15.23 10.44 18.13
N GLY A 60 14.05 9.80 18.13
CA GLY A 60 12.78 10.38 18.52
C GLY A 60 11.99 10.94 17.32
N PRO A 61 10.65 11.07 17.45
CA PRO A 61 9.80 11.62 16.40
C PRO A 61 10.21 13.04 15.99
N ASP A 62 10.21 13.32 14.69
CA ASP A 62 10.48 14.65 14.12
C ASP A 62 11.88 15.20 14.43
N ASN A 63 12.83 14.33 14.79
CA ASN A 63 14.22 14.71 15.09
C ASN A 63 15.20 14.42 13.95
N VAL A 64 14.81 13.68 12.91
CA VAL A 64 15.70 13.43 11.74
C VAL A 64 16.23 14.74 11.16
N LYS A 65 15.36 15.74 10.92
CA LYS A 65 15.78 17.08 10.43
C LYS A 65 16.83 17.77 11.29
N LYS A 66 16.89 17.48 12.59
CA LYS A 66 17.83 18.12 13.53
C LYS A 66 19.19 17.43 13.53
N VAL A 67 19.22 16.14 13.18
CA VAL A 67 20.44 15.33 13.20
C VAL A 67 20.97 15.04 11.79
N TYR A 68 20.19 15.27 10.74
CA TYR A 68 20.51 14.90 9.36
C TYR A 68 21.92 15.34 8.96
N ASP A 69 22.25 16.62 9.14
CA ASP A 69 23.56 17.18 8.77
C ASP A 69 24.75 16.59 9.55
N ARG A 70 24.50 15.95 10.70
CA ARG A 70 25.54 15.22 11.45
C ARG A 70 25.84 13.85 10.85
N TYR A 71 24.84 13.21 10.24
CA TYR A 71 24.92 11.83 9.76
C TYR A 71 25.08 11.74 8.24
N LYS A 72 24.82 12.82 7.49
CA LYS A 72 24.95 12.80 6.04
C LYS A 72 26.41 12.65 5.61
N PRO A 73 26.69 11.93 4.50
CA PRO A 73 28.02 11.89 3.92
C PRO A 73 28.55 13.28 3.56
N PRO A 74 29.87 13.53 3.62
CA PRO A 74 30.46 14.84 3.26
C PRO A 74 30.12 15.29 1.83
N GLU A 75 29.87 14.34 0.92
CA GLU A 75 29.50 14.59 -0.47
C GLU A 75 28.02 15.01 -0.64
N ALA A 76 27.21 14.88 0.41
CA ALA A 76 25.81 15.27 0.38
C ALA A 76 25.67 16.80 0.59
N GLU A 77 25.50 17.53 -0.50
CA GLU A 77 25.35 18.99 -0.47
C GLU A 77 24.03 19.43 0.18
N LEU A 78 22.96 18.66 0.00
CA LEU A 78 21.63 19.00 0.47
C LEU A 78 21.43 18.63 1.95
N SER A 79 20.56 19.39 2.62
CA SER A 79 20.04 19.05 3.95
C SER A 79 18.57 18.71 3.80
N ASN A 80 18.17 17.50 4.20
CA ASN A 80 16.81 17.00 4.02
C ASN A 80 16.07 16.95 5.37
N PRO A 81 14.82 17.46 5.43
CA PRO A 81 14.05 17.44 6.67
C PRO A 81 13.55 16.04 7.04
N HIS A 82 13.46 15.13 6.08
CA HIS A 82 13.06 13.75 6.28
C HIS A 82 13.71 12.84 5.24
N LEU A 83 13.69 11.54 5.49
CA LEU A 83 14.16 10.51 4.58
C LEU A 83 13.03 10.13 3.62
N HIS A 84 13.32 9.99 2.34
CA HIS A 84 12.32 9.65 1.31
C HIS A 84 11.94 8.16 1.31
N ASN A 85 11.62 7.61 2.48
CA ASN A 85 11.13 6.24 2.66
C ASN A 85 10.44 6.11 4.03
N ASN A 86 9.17 5.71 4.04
CA ASN A 86 8.36 5.54 5.26
C ASN A 86 9.02 4.61 6.29
N PHE A 87 9.57 3.48 5.84
CA PHE A 87 10.15 2.48 6.72
C PHE A 87 11.47 2.97 7.31
N LEU A 88 12.32 3.58 6.48
CA LEU A 88 13.59 4.11 6.94
C LEU A 88 13.41 5.31 7.88
N GLN A 89 12.45 6.20 7.59
CA GLN A 89 12.10 7.30 8.49
C GLN A 89 11.65 6.77 9.86
N VAL A 90 10.77 5.76 9.88
CA VAL A 90 10.31 5.14 11.14
C VAL A 90 11.46 4.43 11.86
N LEU A 91 12.33 3.74 11.12
CA LEU A 91 13.51 3.08 11.68
C LEU A 91 14.48 4.09 12.32
N ALA A 92 14.77 5.19 11.65
CA ALA A 92 15.68 6.23 12.14
C ALA A 92 15.09 6.98 13.34
N GLU A 93 13.79 7.32 13.32
CA GLU A 93 13.14 8.08 14.39
C GLU A 93 12.73 7.25 15.60
N ARG A 94 12.32 5.98 15.38
CA ARG A 94 11.63 5.18 16.41
C ARG A 94 12.26 3.79 16.63
N GLY A 95 13.30 3.44 15.87
CA GLY A 95 14.06 2.21 16.04
C GLY A 95 13.35 0.95 15.54
N ILE A 96 14.00 -0.18 15.77
CA ILE A 96 13.61 -1.48 15.19
C ILE A 96 12.26 -1.98 15.71
N PHE A 97 11.94 -1.76 16.99
CA PHE A 97 10.69 -2.23 17.57
C PHE A 97 9.49 -1.53 16.95
N ALA A 98 9.58 -0.22 16.74
CA ALA A 98 8.54 0.53 16.06
C ALA A 98 8.37 0.07 14.60
N LEU A 99 9.48 -0.19 13.90
CA LEU A 99 9.41 -0.72 12.53
C LEU A 99 8.72 -2.09 12.49
N ILE A 100 9.05 -3.01 13.40
CA ILE A 100 8.42 -4.33 13.49
C ILE A 100 6.91 -4.19 13.73
N CYS A 101 6.51 -3.35 14.70
CA CYS A 101 5.09 -3.10 14.98
C CYS A 101 4.36 -2.51 13.76
N LEU A 102 4.99 -1.58 13.05
CA LEU A 102 4.41 -1.00 11.84
C LEU A 102 4.22 -2.04 10.73
N VAL A 103 5.26 -2.83 10.46
CA VAL A 103 5.19 -3.90 9.45
C VAL A 103 4.13 -4.94 9.83
N ALA A 104 4.06 -5.33 11.11
CA ALA A 104 3.04 -6.24 11.60
C ALA A 104 1.61 -5.68 11.42
N ALA A 105 1.41 -4.39 11.71
CA ALA A 105 0.13 -3.71 11.48
C ALA A 105 -0.24 -3.69 9.98
N PHE A 106 0.72 -3.43 9.10
CA PHE A 106 0.48 -3.43 7.66
C PHE A 106 0.15 -4.82 7.12
N VAL A 107 0.86 -5.85 7.57
CA VAL A 107 0.55 -7.25 7.25
C VAL A 107 -0.85 -7.62 7.75
N PHE A 108 -1.20 -7.22 8.98
CA PHE A 108 -2.53 -7.44 9.52
C PHE A 108 -3.61 -6.79 8.66
N ILE A 109 -3.44 -5.53 8.25
CA ILE A 109 -4.38 -4.83 7.36
C ILE A 109 -4.58 -5.62 6.04
N ILE A 110 -3.48 -6.06 5.41
CA ILE A 110 -3.55 -6.85 4.17
C ILE A 110 -4.34 -8.14 4.40
N ILE A 111 -4.06 -8.87 5.47
CA ILE A 111 -4.77 -10.11 5.81
C ILE A 111 -6.27 -9.84 5.99
N GLN A 112 -6.64 -8.79 6.71
CA GLN A 112 -8.04 -8.45 6.97
C GLN A 112 -8.77 -8.03 5.69
N LEU A 113 -8.14 -7.26 4.82
CA LEU A 113 -8.69 -6.90 3.51
C LEU A 113 -8.86 -8.13 2.61
N ILE A 114 -7.87 -9.03 2.55
CA ILE A 114 -7.98 -10.28 1.78
C ILE A 114 -9.12 -11.15 2.31
N LYS A 115 -9.25 -11.29 3.64
CA LYS A 115 -10.38 -11.99 4.25
C LYS A 115 -11.72 -11.35 3.88
N LYS A 116 -11.81 -10.02 3.94
CA LYS A 116 -13.03 -9.28 3.53
C LYS A 116 -13.37 -9.54 2.06
N ILE A 117 -12.39 -9.48 1.15
CA ILE A 117 -12.58 -9.77 -0.28
C ILE A 117 -13.07 -11.20 -0.52
N LYS A 118 -12.56 -12.18 0.23
CA LYS A 118 -12.97 -13.59 0.12
C LYS A 118 -14.39 -13.84 0.63
N ASN A 119 -14.81 -13.11 1.66
CA ASN A 119 -16.09 -13.33 2.34
C ASN A 119 -17.23 -12.40 1.87
N SER A 120 -16.95 -11.47 0.95
CA SER A 120 -17.94 -10.53 0.40
C SER A 120 -18.25 -10.82 -1.07
N ILE A 121 -19.43 -10.37 -1.50
CA ILE A 121 -19.90 -10.41 -2.89
C ILE A 121 -20.30 -9.01 -3.36
N GLY A 122 -20.48 -8.82 -4.66
CA GLY A 122 -20.98 -7.58 -5.25
C GLY A 122 -20.14 -6.34 -4.86
N LEU A 123 -20.83 -5.25 -4.50
CA LEU A 123 -20.23 -3.96 -4.19
C LEU A 123 -19.23 -4.02 -3.02
N GLU A 124 -19.55 -4.78 -1.96
CA GLU A 124 -18.65 -4.90 -0.80
C GLU A 124 -17.30 -5.49 -1.17
N LYS A 125 -17.30 -6.50 -2.05
CA LYS A 125 -16.07 -7.12 -2.54
C LYS A 125 -15.23 -6.12 -3.35
N THR A 126 -15.87 -5.35 -4.22
CA THR A 126 -15.21 -4.32 -5.04
C THR A 126 -14.60 -3.23 -4.16
N ILE A 127 -15.33 -2.76 -3.14
CA ILE A 127 -14.84 -1.76 -2.19
C ILE A 127 -13.63 -2.29 -1.41
N ALA A 128 -13.71 -3.53 -0.90
CA ALA A 128 -12.59 -4.16 -0.19
C ALA A 128 -11.35 -4.34 -1.08
N ALA A 129 -11.55 -4.71 -2.36
CA ALA A 129 -10.47 -4.81 -3.33
C ALA A 129 -9.86 -3.42 -3.62
N GLY A 130 -10.68 -2.39 -3.78
CA GLY A 130 -10.23 -1.01 -3.95
C GLY A 130 -9.38 -0.53 -2.78
N ALA A 131 -9.81 -0.77 -1.55
CA ALA A 131 -9.05 -0.43 -0.34
C ALA A 131 -7.68 -1.15 -0.30
N LEU A 132 -7.61 -2.41 -0.74
CA LEU A 132 -6.34 -3.14 -0.86
C LEU A 132 -5.40 -2.49 -1.89
N PHE A 133 -5.91 -2.09 -3.06
CA PHE A 133 -5.09 -1.40 -4.06
C PHE A 133 -4.60 -0.02 -3.58
N VAL A 134 -5.46 0.74 -2.89
CA VAL A 134 -5.05 2.00 -2.25
C VAL A 134 -3.93 1.76 -1.26
N PHE A 135 -4.06 0.73 -0.42
CA PHE A 135 -3.04 0.38 0.56
C PHE A 135 -1.71 -0.04 -0.09
N ILE A 136 -1.76 -0.89 -1.12
CA ILE A 136 -0.56 -1.29 -1.88
C ILE A 136 0.08 -0.07 -2.54
N GLY A 137 -0.71 0.82 -3.15
CA GLY A 137 -0.21 2.05 -3.75
C GLY A 137 0.48 2.95 -2.73
N PHE A 138 -0.11 3.10 -1.54
CA PHE A 138 0.52 3.80 -0.43
C PHE A 138 1.85 3.17 -0.01
N LEU A 139 1.92 1.84 0.13
CA LEU A 139 3.16 1.14 0.50
C LEU A 139 4.26 1.31 -0.55
N VAL A 140 3.92 1.14 -1.83
CA VAL A 140 4.87 1.28 -2.95
C VAL A 140 5.37 2.72 -3.04
N SER A 141 4.48 3.71 -2.98
CA SER A 141 4.87 5.11 -2.99
C SER A 141 5.71 5.46 -1.75
N GLY A 142 5.38 4.87 -0.59
CA GLY A 142 6.12 5.00 0.65
C GLY A 142 7.54 4.44 0.63
N LEU A 143 7.94 3.67 -0.39
CA LEU A 143 9.33 3.27 -0.60
C LEU A 143 10.20 4.41 -1.12
N PHE A 144 9.58 5.43 -1.74
CA PHE A 144 10.24 6.52 -2.42
C PHE A 144 9.88 7.90 -1.86
N GLU A 145 8.99 7.99 -0.87
CA GLU A 145 8.63 9.25 -0.23
C GLU A 145 8.14 9.01 1.21
N TYR A 146 8.29 10.02 2.08
CA TYR A 146 7.75 10.00 3.44
C TYR A 146 6.26 10.41 3.50
N ASN A 147 5.42 9.70 2.74
CA ASN A 147 3.98 9.96 2.70
C ASN A 147 3.28 9.75 4.05
N PHE A 148 3.87 8.96 4.96
CA PHE A 148 3.31 8.74 6.29
C PHE A 148 3.51 9.92 7.24
N GLY A 149 4.37 10.88 6.88
CA GLY A 149 4.49 12.16 7.60
C GLY A 149 3.27 13.05 7.38
N ASP A 150 2.76 13.04 6.15
CA ASP A 150 1.68 13.88 5.65
C ASP A 150 0.32 13.48 6.24
N SER A 151 -0.37 14.45 6.86
CA SER A 151 -1.60 14.19 7.61
C SER A 151 -2.79 13.93 6.69
N GLU A 152 -2.82 14.61 5.55
CA GLU A 152 -3.82 14.50 4.51
C GLU A 152 -3.78 13.11 3.87
N ILE A 153 -2.58 12.61 3.55
CA ILE A 153 -2.41 11.26 3.02
C ILE A 153 -2.82 10.21 4.05
N LYS A 154 -2.38 10.35 5.31
CA LYS A 154 -2.77 9.43 6.40
C LYS A 154 -4.28 9.40 6.62
N PHE A 155 -4.94 10.55 6.62
CA PHE A 155 -6.37 10.64 6.81
C PHE A 155 -7.12 9.89 5.70
N LEU A 156 -6.79 10.16 4.43
CA LEU A 156 -7.39 9.49 3.29
C LEU A 156 -7.12 7.98 3.32
N LEU A 157 -5.90 7.58 3.65
CA LEU A 157 -5.51 6.17 3.79
C LEU A 157 -6.43 5.46 4.78
N PHE A 158 -6.53 5.95 6.01
CA PHE A 158 -7.35 5.31 7.03
C PHE A 158 -8.84 5.38 6.73
N TYR A 159 -9.31 6.45 6.08
CA TYR A 159 -10.68 6.56 5.59
C TYR A 159 -11.01 5.41 4.63
N PHE A 160 -10.22 5.23 3.56
CA PHE A 160 -10.44 4.16 2.58
C PHE A 160 -10.24 2.76 3.15
N LEU A 161 -9.33 2.59 4.11
CA LEU A 161 -9.15 1.32 4.82
C LEU A 161 -10.34 0.96 5.72
N GLY A 162 -11.07 1.96 6.23
CA GLY A 162 -12.22 1.76 7.10
C GLY A 162 -13.51 1.37 6.35
N ILE A 163 -13.77 1.95 5.18
CA ILE A 163 -15.02 1.77 4.41
C ILE A 163 -15.44 0.29 4.24
N PRO A 164 -14.55 -0.66 3.90
CA PRO A 164 -14.93 -2.06 3.73
C PRO A 164 -15.58 -2.69 4.97
N PHE A 165 -15.36 -2.15 6.16
CA PHE A 165 -15.79 -2.71 7.44
C PHE A 165 -17.07 -2.07 8.01
N ILE A 166 -17.65 -1.08 7.33
CA ILE A 166 -18.86 -0.36 7.78
C ILE A 166 -20.15 -1.19 7.61
N GLY A 167 -20.13 -2.28 6.84
CA GLY A 167 -21.32 -3.13 6.61
C GLY A 167 -22.34 -2.45 5.69
N LEU A 168 -21.92 -2.17 4.46
CA LEU A 168 -22.68 -1.36 3.50
C LEU A 168 -23.89 -2.09 2.92
N THR A 169 -23.98 -3.42 3.03
CA THR A 169 -25.13 -4.19 2.56
C THR A 169 -25.85 -4.88 3.73
N ASN A 170 -27.00 -4.33 4.11
CA ASN A 170 -28.00 -4.98 4.95
C ASN A 170 -28.80 -6.03 4.15
N GLU A 171 -28.15 -6.82 3.29
CA GLU A 171 -28.81 -8.00 2.75
C GLU A 171 -28.72 -9.10 3.81
N LYS A 172 -29.77 -9.19 4.64
CA LYS A 172 -30.13 -10.42 5.35
C LYS A 172 -29.82 -11.58 4.39
N LYS A 173 -28.85 -12.43 4.74
CA LYS A 173 -28.61 -13.71 4.05
C LYS A 173 -29.97 -14.37 3.87
N MET A 174 -30.57 -14.29 2.68
CA MET A 174 -31.80 -15.02 2.41
C MET A 174 -31.42 -16.50 2.54
N PRO A 175 -32.09 -17.27 3.40
CA PRO A 175 -31.77 -18.68 3.57
C PRO A 175 -31.85 -19.35 2.20
N GLN A 176 -30.80 -20.10 1.87
CA GLN A 176 -30.78 -20.91 0.66
C GLN A 176 -32.04 -21.78 0.67
N ARG A 177 -32.98 -21.48 -0.22
CA ARG A 177 -34.13 -22.35 -0.45
C ARG A 177 -33.55 -23.58 -1.13
N HIS A 178 -33.25 -24.61 -0.34
CA HIS A 178 -32.92 -25.94 -0.84
C HIS A 178 -34.05 -26.31 -1.81
N LYS A 179 -33.71 -26.39 -3.10
CA LYS A 179 -34.59 -26.95 -4.11
C LYS A 179 -34.61 -28.47 -3.89
N ASP A 180 -35.35 -28.93 -2.89
CA ASP A 180 -35.84 -30.30 -2.89
C ASP A 180 -36.87 -30.42 -4.01
N THR A 181 -36.35 -30.70 -5.20
CA THR A 181 -37.12 -30.85 -6.44
C THR A 181 -37.79 -32.24 -6.50
N ASN A 182 -37.72 -33.02 -5.42
CA ASN A 182 -38.21 -34.39 -5.38
C ASN A 182 -39.60 -34.53 -4.73
N ASP A 183 -40.07 -33.56 -3.93
CA ASP A 183 -41.38 -33.69 -3.27
C ASP A 183 -42.58 -33.28 -4.16
N VAL A 184 -42.34 -32.52 -5.23
CA VAL A 184 -43.42 -32.08 -6.14
C VAL A 184 -43.84 -33.20 -7.11
N LEU A 185 -43.01 -34.22 -7.32
CA LEU A 185 -43.32 -35.33 -8.23
C LEU A 185 -44.05 -36.49 -7.54
N VAL A 186 -43.99 -36.61 -6.22
CA VAL A 186 -44.71 -37.65 -5.46
C VAL A 186 -46.18 -37.25 -5.25
N ALA A 187 -46.46 -35.96 -5.07
CA ALA A 187 -47.84 -35.46 -4.90
C ALA A 187 -48.72 -35.58 -6.16
N LYS A 188 -48.12 -35.76 -7.36
CA LYS A 188 -48.88 -35.92 -8.62
C LYS A 188 -49.16 -37.36 -9.02
N LYS A 189 -48.70 -38.36 -8.24
CA LYS A 189 -48.90 -39.78 -8.53
C LYS A 189 -49.92 -40.49 -7.63
N GLY A 190 -50.52 -39.76 -6.67
CA GLY A 190 -51.48 -40.29 -5.69
C GLY A 190 -52.96 -40.01 -5.98
N GLU A 191 -53.29 -39.27 -7.05
CA GLU A 191 -54.68 -38.96 -7.41
C GLU A 191 -54.96 -39.33 -8.87
N GLN A 192 -55.24 -40.61 -9.10
CA GLN A 192 -56.09 -41.06 -10.22
C GLN A 192 -56.98 -42.21 -9.70
N PRO A 193 -58.30 -42.01 -9.59
CA PRO A 193 -59.27 -43.11 -9.51
C PRO A 193 -59.49 -43.78 -10.87
#